data_AF-A0A6S6XQ65-F1
#
_entry.id   AF-A0A6S6XQ65-F1
#
_cell.length_a   1.000
_cell.length_b   1.000
_cell.length_c   1.000
_cell.angle_alpha   90.00
_cell.angle_beta   90.00
_cell.angle_gamma   90.00
#
_symmetry.space_group_name_H-M   'P 1'
#
loop_
_entity.id
_entity.type
_entity.pdbx_description
1 polymer ?
#
loop_
_entity_poly.entity_id
_entity_poly.type
_entity_poly.pdbx_seq_one_letter_code
_entity_poly.pdbx_strand_id
1 'polypeptide(L)'
;MAEDFEDLFEYPTVWPNTNGGDLSVWKTVDHCDDYNPTYYHIEIEGYIGYKTLQDAVNYYQDMLDKLTVWIISYKKDHPNRDDEKYKKYDADLVYHTRDIEVRYNNDCYWIFTEPPEFPYIDGCKEWLEDVVKQLKTIKEK
;
A
#
# COMPACT_ATOMS: atom_id res chain seq x y z
N MET A 1 -13.21 13.45 -17.62
CA MET A 1 -12.67 12.24 -18.26
C MET A 1 -13.10 11.07 -17.37
N ALA A 2 -13.38 9.89 -17.95
CA ALA A 2 -13.72 8.74 -17.12
C ALA A 2 -12.41 8.24 -16.49
N GLU A 3 -12.39 8.02 -15.19
CA GLU A 3 -11.30 7.30 -14.51
C GLU A 3 -11.72 5.85 -14.44
N ASP A 4 -10.90 4.95 -14.97
CA ASP A 4 -11.12 3.52 -14.80
C ASP A 4 -10.53 3.12 -13.43
N PHE A 5 -11.43 2.83 -12.48
CA PHE A 5 -11.10 2.29 -11.16
C PHE A 5 -11.12 0.76 -11.21
N GLU A 6 -10.04 0.13 -10.77
CA GLU A 6 -9.96 -1.32 -10.60
C GLU A 6 -9.40 -1.65 -9.22
N ASP A 7 -10.25 -2.20 -8.35
CA ASP A 7 -9.83 -2.79 -7.08
C ASP A 7 -9.06 -4.09 -7.35
N LEU A 8 -7.80 -4.13 -6.93
CA LEU A 8 -6.88 -5.22 -7.24
C LEU A 8 -7.07 -6.44 -6.32
N PHE A 9 -7.86 -6.31 -5.25
CA PHE A 9 -8.22 -7.41 -4.37
C PHE A 9 -9.60 -8.03 -4.70
N GLU A 10 -10.45 -7.36 -5.50
CA GLU A 10 -11.81 -7.83 -5.79
C GLU A 10 -11.96 -8.74 -7.03
N TYR A 11 -11.08 -8.70 -8.05
CA TYR A 11 -11.29 -9.50 -9.27
C TYR A 11 -10.03 -9.70 -10.14
N PRO A 12 -9.88 -10.80 -10.92
CA PRO A 12 -10.55 -12.11 -10.82
C PRO A 12 -9.93 -13.01 -9.75
N THR A 13 -8.84 -12.56 -9.13
CA THR A 13 -8.15 -13.22 -8.04
C THR A 13 -8.61 -12.54 -6.76
N VAL A 14 -9.70 -13.04 -6.17
CA VAL A 14 -10.21 -12.56 -4.88
C VAL A 14 -9.17 -12.94 -3.83
N TRP A 15 -8.12 -12.14 -3.71
CA TRP A 15 -7.26 -12.22 -2.55
C TRP A 15 -8.16 -11.80 -1.39
N PRO A 16 -8.37 -12.63 -0.38
CA PRO A 16 -9.27 -12.27 0.70
C PRO A 16 -8.79 -10.95 1.27
N ASN A 17 -9.63 -9.90 1.15
CA ASN A 17 -9.36 -8.55 1.64
C ASN A 17 -8.51 -8.66 2.88
N THR A 18 -7.28 -8.20 2.75
CA THR A 18 -6.21 -8.46 3.70
C THR A 18 -6.65 -8.02 5.09
N ASN A 19 -6.91 -8.99 5.96
CA ASN A 19 -7.47 -8.83 7.31
C ASN A 19 -8.93 -8.38 7.45
N GLY A 20 -9.78 -8.69 6.47
CA GLY A 20 -11.23 -8.50 6.57
C GLY A 20 -11.76 -7.21 5.94
N GLY A 21 -10.92 -6.47 5.21
CA GLY A 21 -11.27 -5.18 4.60
C GLY A 21 -10.22 -4.10 4.87
N ASP A 22 -9.34 -4.36 5.83
CA ASP A 22 -8.49 -3.34 6.44
C ASP A 22 -7.33 -2.86 5.57
N LEU A 23 -6.98 -3.57 4.49
CA LEU A 23 -6.01 -3.13 3.49
C LEU A 23 -6.67 -3.16 2.12
N SER A 24 -6.68 -1.98 1.47
CA SER A 24 -7.20 -1.76 0.13
C SER A 24 -6.07 -1.36 -0.80
N VAL A 25 -6.01 -1.96 -1.99
CA VAL A 25 -5.08 -1.59 -3.05
C VAL A 25 -5.86 -1.57 -4.36
N TRP A 26 -5.85 -0.43 -5.04
CA TRP A 26 -6.55 -0.25 -6.30
C TRP A 26 -5.66 0.48 -7.30
N LYS A 27 -6.02 0.44 -8.57
CA LYS A 27 -5.42 1.29 -9.58
C LYS A 27 -6.45 2.22 -10.21
N THR A 28 -5.99 3.40 -10.58
CA THR A 28 -6.72 4.34 -11.42
C THR A 28 -5.98 4.51 -12.73
N VAL A 29 -6.70 4.47 -13.85
CA VAL A 29 -6.17 4.85 -15.15
C VAL A 29 -6.75 6.20 -15.51
N ASP A 30 -5.90 7.21 -15.65
CA ASP A 30 -6.30 8.49 -16.21
C ASP A 30 -6.24 8.38 -17.73
N HIS A 31 -7.29 8.84 -18.39
CA HIS A 31 -7.42 8.77 -19.85
C HIS A 31 -7.19 10.14 -20.45
N CYS A 32 -5.93 10.49 -20.70
CA CYS A 32 -5.56 11.72 -21.42
C CYS A 32 -5.29 11.43 -22.91
N ASP A 33 -5.45 12.44 -23.76
CA ASP A 33 -5.60 12.29 -25.22
C ASP A 33 -4.48 11.45 -25.91
N ASP A 34 -3.26 11.46 -25.38
CA ASP A 34 -2.10 10.77 -25.97
C ASP A 34 -1.44 9.73 -25.03
N TYR A 35 -1.91 9.58 -23.79
CA TYR A 35 -1.32 8.68 -22.79
C TYR A 35 -2.34 8.22 -21.75
N ASN A 36 -2.17 7.00 -21.24
CA ASN A 36 -3.02 6.49 -20.16
C ASN A 36 -2.14 6.16 -18.93
N PRO A 37 -1.79 7.16 -18.10
CA PRO A 37 -1.03 6.87 -16.88
C PRO A 37 -1.85 5.98 -15.95
N THR A 38 -1.19 4.97 -15.39
CA THR A 38 -1.76 4.10 -14.36
C THR A 38 -1.11 4.46 -13.05
N TYR A 39 -1.94 4.73 -12.04
CA TYR A 39 -1.53 4.97 -10.67
C TYR A 39 -2.08 3.86 -9.77
N TYR A 40 -1.28 3.42 -8.82
CA TYR A 40 -1.59 2.43 -7.82
C TYR A 40 -1.73 3.13 -6.48
N HIS A 41 -2.76 2.79 -5.73
CA HIS A 41 -3.10 3.40 -4.46
C HIS A 41 -3.12 2.32 -3.39
N ILE A 42 -2.84 2.72 -2.15
CA ILE A 42 -2.91 1.84 -0.98
C ILE A 42 -3.54 2.59 0.19
N GLU A 43 -4.45 1.94 0.89
CA GLU A 43 -5.08 2.47 2.09
C GLU A 43 -5.15 1.39 3.16
N ILE A 44 -4.96 1.80 4.41
CA ILE A 44 -5.15 0.96 5.59
C ILE A 44 -6.24 1.58 6.46
N GLU A 45 -7.18 0.77 6.95
CA GLU A 45 -8.25 1.24 7.82
C GLU A 45 -7.69 1.90 9.09
N GLY A 46 -7.92 3.21 9.23
CA GLY A 46 -7.37 4.02 10.31
C GLY A 46 -8.12 3.92 11.64
N TYR A 47 -9.21 3.15 11.73
CA TYR A 47 -10.04 3.05 12.95
C TYR A 47 -9.78 1.76 13.76
N ILE A 48 -8.53 1.32 13.79
CA ILE A 48 -8.10 0.14 14.55
C ILE A 48 -7.32 0.57 15.79
N GLY A 49 -7.81 0.17 16.96
CA GLY A 49 -7.15 0.40 18.25
C GLY A 49 -6.31 -0.81 18.68
N TYR A 50 -5.02 -0.59 18.94
CA TYR A 50 -4.08 -1.63 19.36
C TYR A 50 -3.71 -1.50 20.84
N LYS A 51 -3.65 -2.62 21.58
CA LYS A 51 -3.28 -2.58 23.00
C LYS A 51 -1.81 -2.22 23.22
N THR A 52 -0.93 -2.70 22.35
CA THR A 52 0.51 -2.41 22.39
C THR A 52 0.99 -1.98 21.00
N LEU A 53 2.11 -1.24 20.94
CA LEU A 53 2.75 -0.95 19.65
C LEU A 53 3.21 -2.23 18.95
N GLN A 54 3.57 -3.26 19.70
CA GLN A 54 3.95 -4.55 19.13
C GLN A 54 2.77 -5.24 18.43
N ASP A 55 1.55 -5.14 18.99
CA ASP A 55 0.34 -5.68 18.33
C ASP A 55 0.10 -4.98 17.00
N ALA A 56 0.28 -3.66 16.95
CA ALA A 56 0.21 -2.91 15.71
C ALA A 56 1.28 -3.33 14.71
N VAL A 57 2.55 -3.43 15.14
CA VAL A 57 3.65 -3.87 14.27
C VAL A 57 3.36 -5.25 13.68
N ASN A 58 2.87 -6.20 14.50
CA ASN A 58 2.51 -7.54 14.05
C ASN A 58 1.39 -7.49 13.01
N TYR A 59 0.39 -6.62 13.23
CA TYR A 59 -0.73 -6.43 12.34
C TYR A 59 -0.30 -5.89 10.96
N TYR A 60 0.48 -4.81 10.94
CA TYR A 60 1.01 -4.22 9.71
C TYR A 60 2.00 -5.15 8.99
N GLN A 61 2.79 -5.93 9.74
CA GLN A 61 3.68 -6.95 9.15
C GLN A 61 2.89 -8.06 8.45
N ASP A 62 1.79 -8.53 9.04
CA ASP A 62 0.93 -9.54 8.40
C ASP A 62 0.27 -9.01 7.12
N MET A 63 -0.16 -7.74 7.11
CA MET A 63 -0.65 -7.07 5.89
C MET A 63 0.45 -6.97 4.81
N LEU A 64 1.67 -6.58 5.20
CA LEU A 64 2.82 -6.53 4.30
C LEU A 64 3.16 -7.90 3.69
N ASP A 65 3.17 -8.94 4.51
CA ASP A 65 3.49 -10.30 4.07
C ASP A 65 2.45 -10.78 3.04
N LYS A 66 1.16 -10.52 3.30
CA LYS A 66 0.07 -10.86 2.39
C LYS A 66 0.14 -10.06 1.08
N LEU A 67 0.36 -8.75 1.14
CA LEU A 67 0.56 -7.92 -0.05
C LEU A 67 1.76 -8.43 -0.89
N THR A 68 2.85 -8.80 -0.23
CA THR A 68 4.05 -9.33 -0.88
C THR A 68 3.75 -10.62 -1.65
N VAL A 69 3.06 -11.58 -1.02
CA VAL A 69 2.68 -12.83 -1.68
C VAL A 69 1.72 -12.56 -2.84
N TRP A 70 0.77 -11.64 -2.66
CA TRP A 70 -0.15 -11.24 -3.73
C TRP A 70 0.60 -10.65 -4.92
N ILE A 71 1.49 -9.68 -4.73
CA ILE A 71 2.29 -9.07 -5.82
C ILE A 71 3.10 -10.14 -6.57
N ILE A 72 3.72 -11.08 -5.85
CA ILE A 72 4.47 -12.19 -6.47
C ILE A 72 3.55 -13.06 -7.34
N SER A 73 2.34 -13.37 -6.85
CA SER A 73 1.35 -14.14 -7.61
C SER A 73 0.79 -13.35 -8.81
N TYR A 74 0.52 -12.06 -8.63
CA TYR A 74 -0.02 -11.15 -9.64
C TYR A 74 0.96 -10.97 -10.80
N LYS A 75 2.24 -10.72 -10.51
CA LYS A 75 3.29 -10.57 -11.54
C LYS A 75 3.48 -11.82 -12.41
N LYS A 76 3.15 -13.00 -11.88
CA LYS A 76 3.25 -14.26 -12.62
C LYS A 76 2.19 -14.34 -13.73
N ASP A 77 0.99 -13.85 -13.45
CA ASP A 77 -0.16 -13.90 -14.37
C ASP A 77 -0.29 -12.61 -15.21
N HIS A 78 0.27 -11.51 -14.70
CA HIS A 78 0.34 -10.20 -15.33
C HIS A 78 1.79 -9.70 -15.30
N PRO A 79 2.69 -10.22 -16.16
CA PRO A 79 4.05 -9.70 -16.25
C PRO A 79 3.95 -8.20 -16.49
N ASN A 80 4.54 -7.41 -15.59
CA ASN A 80 4.52 -5.96 -15.65
C ASN A 80 4.78 -5.52 -17.09
N ARG A 81 3.86 -4.71 -17.62
CA ARG A 81 3.85 -4.26 -19.00
C ARG A 81 5.15 -3.51 -19.27
N ASP A 82 6.12 -4.19 -19.88
CA ASP A 82 7.47 -3.74 -20.21
C ASP A 82 8.33 -3.22 -19.04
N ASP A 83 9.02 -4.14 -18.36
CA ASP A 83 10.17 -3.85 -17.49
C ASP A 83 11.29 -3.02 -18.18
N GLU A 84 11.27 -2.88 -19.52
CA GLU A 84 12.21 -2.02 -20.27
C GLU A 84 11.66 -0.63 -20.63
N LYS A 85 10.33 -0.46 -20.77
CA LYS A 85 9.73 0.83 -21.15
C LYS A 85 9.63 1.78 -19.94
N TYR A 86 9.52 1.23 -18.73
CA TYR A 86 9.51 1.98 -17.48
C TYR A 86 10.91 2.25 -16.91
N LYS A 87 11.94 1.47 -17.29
CA LYS A 87 13.36 1.77 -16.97
C LYS A 87 13.86 3.10 -17.54
N LYS A 88 13.14 3.71 -18.49
CA LYS A 88 13.50 5.03 -19.03
C LYS A 88 13.04 6.19 -18.14
N TYR A 89 12.21 5.92 -17.14
CA TYR A 89 11.80 6.85 -16.09
C TYR A 89 12.42 6.49 -14.73
N ASP A 90 13.55 5.77 -14.75
CA ASP A 90 14.42 5.54 -13.59
C ASP A 90 15.19 6.84 -13.25
N ALA A 91 14.46 7.94 -13.17
CA ALA A 91 14.90 9.16 -12.54
C ALA A 91 14.75 8.95 -11.03
N ASP A 92 15.88 9.08 -10.32
CA ASP A 92 16.05 9.14 -8.87
C ASP A 92 14.75 9.10 -8.06
N LEU A 93 14.60 8.10 -7.18
CA LEU A 93 13.58 8.11 -6.13
C LEU A 93 13.74 9.40 -5.29
N VAL A 94 12.89 10.40 -5.55
CA VAL A 94 12.97 11.76 -4.98
C VAL A 94 12.11 11.93 -3.72
N TYR A 95 11.24 10.96 -3.39
CA TYR A 95 10.17 11.20 -2.41
C TYR A 95 9.97 10.09 -1.37
N HIS A 96 9.69 10.53 -0.14
CA HIS A 96 9.56 9.80 1.11
C HIS A 96 8.34 10.39 1.84
N THR A 97 7.22 9.66 1.91
CA THR A 97 6.05 10.07 2.69
C THR A 97 6.31 9.76 4.16
N ARG A 98 6.35 10.81 4.99
CA ARG A 98 6.85 10.78 6.38
C ARG A 98 5.79 10.62 7.46
N ASP A 99 4.51 10.57 7.10
CA ASP A 99 3.47 10.90 8.09
C ASP A 99 2.67 9.67 8.50
N ILE A 100 3.29 8.81 9.31
CA ILE A 100 2.52 7.98 10.25
C ILE A 100 2.24 8.82 11.50
N GLU A 101 0.97 8.96 11.87
CA GLU A 101 0.60 9.59 13.13
C GLU A 101 0.16 8.51 14.12
N VAL A 102 0.85 8.42 15.26
CA VAL A 102 0.49 7.47 16.33
C VAL A 102 -0.05 8.22 17.53
N ARG A 103 -1.30 7.96 17.89
CA ARG A 103 -1.97 8.54 19.07
C ARG A 103 -2.21 7.48 20.13
N TYR A 104 -2.01 7.82 21.40
CA TYR A 104 -2.41 6.97 22.52
C TYR A 104 -3.61 7.59 23.23
N ASN A 105 -4.76 6.89 23.22
CA ASN A 105 -5.99 7.31 23.88
C ASN A 105 -6.87 6.09 24.20
N ASN A 106 -7.63 6.14 25.30
CA ASN A 106 -8.51 5.07 25.77
C ASN A 106 -7.79 3.72 25.89
N ASP A 107 -6.58 3.73 26.44
CA ASP A 107 -5.71 2.56 26.61
C ASP A 107 -5.39 1.80 25.31
N CYS A 108 -5.43 2.51 24.18
CA CYS A 108 -5.11 1.99 22.86
C CYS A 108 -4.17 2.94 22.10
N TYR A 109 -3.33 2.35 21.25
CA TYR A 109 -2.59 3.01 20.19
C TYR A 109 -3.44 3.05 18.92
N TRP A 110 -3.48 4.20 18.27
CA TRP A 110 -4.19 4.46 17.03
C TRP A 110 -3.17 4.92 15.99
N ILE A 111 -3.18 4.31 14.81
CA ILE A 111 -2.23 4.61 13.75
C ILE A 111 -3.00 5.20 12.57
N PHE A 112 -2.62 6.41 12.20
CA PHE A 112 -3.17 7.09 11.04
C PHE A 112 -2.09 7.17 9.97
N THR A 113 -2.47 6.79 8.76
CA THR A 113 -1.62 6.85 7.57
C THR A 113 -2.39 7.60 6.50
N GLU A 114 -1.75 8.57 5.85
CA GLU A 114 -2.32 9.19 4.66
C GLU A 114 -2.18 8.24 3.46
N PRO A 115 -3.24 7.94 2.69
CA PRO A 115 -3.17 7.06 1.54
C PRO A 115 -2.24 7.63 0.45
N PRO A 116 -1.14 6.96 0.09
CA PRO A 116 -0.27 7.41 -0.99
C PRO A 116 -0.70 6.84 -2.35
N GLU A 117 -0.16 7.44 -3.42
CA GLU A 117 -0.25 6.93 -4.79
C GLU A 117 1.14 6.69 -5.40
N PHE A 118 1.24 5.69 -6.28
CA PHE A 118 2.49 5.25 -6.90
C PHE A 118 2.32 4.93 -8.40
N PRO A 119 3.34 5.14 -9.23
CA PRO A 119 3.29 4.75 -10.64
C PRO A 119 3.48 3.24 -10.87
N TYR A 120 3.81 2.48 -9.82
CA TYR A 120 4.06 1.04 -9.88
C TYR A 120 3.56 0.34 -8.62
N ILE A 121 3.05 -0.89 -8.77
CA ILE A 121 2.48 -1.69 -7.67
C ILE A 121 3.47 -2.01 -6.56
N ASP A 122 4.76 -2.15 -6.87
CA ASP A 122 5.80 -2.35 -5.85
C ASP A 122 5.93 -1.15 -4.92
N GLY A 123 5.50 0.05 -5.34
CA GLY A 123 5.51 1.26 -4.52
C GLY A 123 4.58 1.13 -3.32
N CYS A 124 3.42 0.48 -3.49
CA CYS A 124 2.51 0.16 -2.38
C CYS A 124 3.19 -0.75 -1.34
N LYS A 125 3.98 -1.73 -1.81
CA LYS A 125 4.74 -2.63 -0.93
C LYS A 125 5.85 -1.88 -0.20
N GLU A 126 6.66 -1.11 -0.92
CA GLU A 126 7.76 -0.32 -0.36
C GLU A 126 7.26 0.67 0.70
N TRP A 127 6.10 1.29 0.46
CA TRP A 127 5.45 2.15 1.44
C TRP A 127 5.06 1.40 2.71
N LEU A 128 4.40 0.25 2.59
CA LEU A 128 3.98 -0.53 3.74
C LEU A 128 5.18 -1.10 4.52
N GLU A 129 6.27 -1.45 3.83
CA GLU A 129 7.56 -1.79 4.45
C GLU A 129 8.10 -0.64 5.30
N ASP A 130 8.03 0.60 4.79
CA ASP A 130 8.48 1.78 5.52
C ASP A 130 7.57 2.07 6.72
N VAL A 131 6.24 1.97 6.60
CA VAL A 131 5.29 2.09 7.72
C VAL A 131 5.64 1.10 8.84
N VAL A 132 5.81 -0.19 8.49
CA VAL A 132 6.21 -1.23 9.46
C VAL A 132 7.54 -0.89 10.13
N LYS A 133 8.52 -0.43 9.36
CA LYS A 133 9.83 -0.03 9.87
C LYS A 133 9.73 1.15 10.83
N GLN A 134 8.97 2.17 10.48
CA GLN A 134 8.74 3.35 11.32
C GLN A 134 8.08 2.93 12.64
N LEU A 135 7.02 2.12 12.62
CA LEU A 135 6.36 1.60 13.82
C LEU A 135 7.33 0.84 14.74
N LYS A 136 8.23 0.02 14.18
CA LYS A 136 9.28 -0.70 14.93
C LYS A 136 10.29 0.22 15.63
N THR A 137 10.41 1.48 15.21
CA THR A 137 11.36 2.46 15.80
C THR A 137 10.75 3.34 16.88
N ILE A 138 9.41 3.33 17.03
CA ILE A 138 8.73 4.10 18.07
C ILE A 138 9.07 3.49 19.42
N LYS A 139 9.63 4.31 20.33
CA LYS A 139 9.86 3.92 21.72
C LYS A 139 8.57 4.09 22.50
N GLU A 140 8.14 3.04 23.20
CA GLU A 140 7.06 3.12 24.19
C GLU A 140 7.44 4.17 25.26
N LYS A 141 6.47 4.98 25.67
CA LYS A 141 6.64 5.99 26.74
C LYS A 141 6.50 5.37 28.12
#